data_AF-A0A6F8Y314-F1
#
_entry.id   AF-A0A6F8Y314-F1
#
_cell.length_a   1.000
_cell.length_b   1.000
_cell.length_c   1.000
_cell.angle_alpha   90.00
_cell.angle_beta   90.00
_cell.angle_gamma   90.00
#
_symmetry.space_group_name_H-M   'P 1'
#
loop_
_entity.id
_entity.type
_entity.pdbx_description
1 polymer ?
#
loop_
_entity_poly.entity_id
_entity_poly.type
_entity_poly.pdbx_seq_one_letter_code
_entity_poly.pdbx_strand_id
1 'polypeptide(L)'
;MHLVTDLGATFTAFGVLLLLAAWLADRKVTAVVLCGVLVFSSLHLAFHLRNHGELGGVDLVASLAALLTGVVLPAALLVLDRRKRA
;
A
#
# COMPACT_ATOMS: atom_id res chain seq x y z
N MET A 1 3.25 0.81 23.31
CA MET A 1 2.08 0.85 22.40
C MET A 1 2.34 -0.16 21.28
N HIS A 2 1.73 -1.35 21.33
CA HIS A 2 2.05 -2.44 20.39
C HIS A 2 1.52 -2.15 18.98
N LEU A 3 0.40 -1.44 18.85
CA LEU A 3 -0.24 -1.11 17.57
C LEU A 3 0.67 -0.40 16.57
N VAL A 4 1.44 0.60 17.02
CA VAL A 4 2.38 1.34 16.15
C VAL A 4 3.51 0.42 15.69
N THR A 5 4.00 -0.44 16.57
CA THR A 5 5.04 -1.42 16.26
C THR A 5 4.53 -2.48 15.27
N ASP A 6 3.33 -3.00 15.46
CA ASP A 6 2.71 -4.00 14.59
C ASP A 6 2.42 -3.45 13.18
N LEU A 7 1.95 -2.20 13.12
CA LEU A 7 1.73 -1.51 11.85
C LEU A 7 3.05 -1.19 11.14
N GLY A 8 4.05 -0.72 11.88
CA GLY A 8 5.40 -0.50 11.36
C GLY A 8 6.03 -1.78 10.80
N ALA A 9 5.88 -2.91 11.51
CA ALA A 9 6.30 -4.22 11.04
C ALA A 9 5.55 -4.65 9.77
N THR A 10 4.24 -4.38 9.69
CA THR A 10 3.43 -4.65 8.50
C THR A 10 3.91 -3.86 7.28
N PHE A 11 4.15 -2.55 7.43
CA PHE A 11 4.70 -1.73 6.35
C PHE A 11 6.09 -2.17 5.94
N THR A 12 6.94 -2.53 6.90
CA THR A 12 8.29 -3.05 6.64
C THR A 12 8.22 -4.35 5.85
N ALA A 13 7.34 -5.28 6.24
CA ALA A 13 7.13 -6.54 5.55
C ALA A 13 6.66 -6.31 4.10
N PHE A 14 5.69 -5.42 3.87
CA PHE A 14 5.28 -5.07 2.51
C PHE A 14 6.40 -4.42 1.69
N GLY A 15 7.20 -3.54 2.29
CA GLY A 15 8.37 -2.95 1.64
C GLY A 15 9.37 -4.02 1.18
N VAL A 16 9.69 -4.98 2.06
CA VAL A 16 10.56 -6.12 1.73
C VAL A 16 9.95 -6.97 0.61
N LEU A 17 8.66 -7.30 0.69
CA LEU A 17 7.99 -8.09 -0.35
C LEU A 17 7.97 -7.38 -1.70
N LEU A 18 7.79 -6.06 -1.73
CA LEU A 18 7.86 -5.26 -2.96
C LEU A 18 9.25 -5.27 -3.57
N LEU A 19 10.30 -5.11 -2.74
CA LEU A 19 11.69 -5.20 -3.18
C LEU A 19 12.02 -6.60 -3.72
N LEU A 20 11.56 -7.65 -3.04
CA LEU A 20 11.75 -9.03 -3.49
C LEU A 20 11.00 -9.31 -4.80
N ALA A 21 9.76 -8.85 -4.94
CA ALA A 21 9.00 -8.97 -6.17
C ALA A 21 9.69 -8.27 -7.34
N ALA A 22 10.22 -7.05 -7.10
CA ALA A 22 10.98 -6.31 -8.10
C ALA A 22 12.29 -7.02 -8.48
N TRP A 23 13.00 -7.59 -7.50
CA TRP A 23 14.26 -8.29 -7.72
C TRP A 23 14.09 -9.61 -8.48
N LEU A 24 13.06 -10.40 -8.13
CA LEU A 24 12.76 -11.66 -8.81
C LEU A 24 12.29 -11.46 -10.25
N ALA A 25 11.76 -10.28 -10.59
CA ALA A 25 11.16 -9.96 -11.89
C ALA A 25 10.07 -10.94 -12.33
N ASP A 26 9.51 -11.72 -11.40
CA ASP A 26 8.42 -12.65 -11.66
C ASP A 26 7.08 -11.90 -11.61
N ARG A 27 6.34 -11.97 -12.73
CA ARG A 27 5.09 -11.23 -12.88
C ARG A 27 3.96 -11.75 -11.99
N LYS A 28 3.92 -13.05 -11.69
CA LYS A 28 2.91 -13.64 -10.81
C LYS A 28 3.17 -13.22 -9.37
N VAL A 29 4.43 -13.31 -8.91
CA VAL A 29 4.84 -12.84 -7.58
C VAL A 29 4.56 -11.35 -7.43
N THR A 30 4.93 -10.55 -8.44
CA THR A 30 4.65 -9.11 -8.45
C THR A 30 3.16 -8.82 -8.35
N ALA A 31 2.32 -9.51 -9.12
CA ALA A 31 0.88 -9.31 -9.05
C ALA A 31 0.30 -9.67 -7.66
N VAL A 32 0.76 -10.76 -7.04
CA VAL A 32 0.32 -11.17 -5.70
C VAL A 32 0.70 -10.11 -4.65
N VAL A 33 1.95 -9.64 -4.66
CA VAL A 33 2.41 -8.62 -3.71
C VAL A 33 1.66 -7.31 -3.92
N LEU A 34 1.52 -6.83 -5.16
CA LEU A 34 0.78 -5.60 -5.45
C LEU A 34 -0.70 -5.70 -5.05
N CYS A 35 -1.34 -6.85 -5.25
CA CYS A 35 -2.70 -7.09 -4.77
C CYS A 35 -2.79 -7.03 -3.24
N GLY A 36 -1.84 -7.66 -2.53
CA GLY A 36 -1.80 -7.63 -1.07
C GLY A 36 -1.66 -6.21 -0.52
N VAL A 37 -0.72 -5.44 -1.06
CA VAL A 37 -0.53 -4.02 -0.71
C VAL A 37 -1.79 -3.22 -1.03
N LEU A 38 -2.37 -3.39 -2.22
CA LEU A 38 -3.57 -2.68 -2.64
C LEU A 38 -4.76 -2.94 -1.70
N VAL A 39 -5.01 -4.19 -1.33
CA VAL A 39 -6.09 -4.56 -0.40
C VAL A 39 -5.87 -3.90 0.96
N PHE A 40 -4.67 -4.05 1.52
CA PHE A 40 -4.34 -3.46 2.81
C PHE A 40 -4.47 -1.94 2.79
N SER A 41 -3.82 -1.26 1.84
CA SER A 41 -3.84 0.20 1.73
C SER A 41 -5.24 0.75 1.48
N SER A 42 -6.09 0.04 0.72
CA SER A 42 -7.47 0.46 0.49
C SER A 42 -8.30 0.40 1.77
N LEU A 43 -8.20 -0.70 2.53
CA LEU A 43 -8.90 -0.85 3.80
C LEU A 43 -8.40 0.17 4.83
N HIS A 44 -7.08 0.39 4.87
CA HIS A 44 -6.44 1.33 5.78
C HIS A 44 -6.82 2.79 5.47
N LEU A 45 -6.83 3.17 4.19
CA LEU A 45 -7.30 4.48 3.73
C LEU A 45 -8.77 4.68 4.09
N ALA A 46 -9.63 3.70 3.83
CA ALA A 46 -11.05 3.77 4.16
C ALA A 46 -11.27 3.92 5.69
N PHE A 47 -10.44 3.27 6.50
CA PHE A 47 -10.46 3.45 7.94
C PHE A 47 -10.11 4.88 8.35
N HIS A 48 -9.00 5.45 7.85
CA HIS A 48 -8.60 6.82 8.17
C HIS A 48 -9.56 7.87 7.64
N LEU A 49 -10.18 7.65 6.49
CA LEU A 49 -11.23 8.53 5.97
C LEU A 49 -12.49 8.55 6.86
N ARG A 50 -12.72 7.52 7.67
CA ARG A 50 -13.87 7.42 8.59
C ARG A 50 -13.51 7.70 10.04
N ASN A 51 -12.25 7.48 10.43
CA ASN A 51 -11.78 7.45 11.81
C ASN A 51 -10.45 8.21 11.96
N HIS A 52 -10.40 9.47 11.53
CA HIS A 52 -9.20 10.30 11.63
C HIS A 52 -8.96 10.83 13.05
N GLY A 53 -9.94 10.75 13.95
CA GLY A 53 -9.78 11.13 15.36
C GLY A 53 -9.33 12.59 15.50
N GLU A 54 -8.25 12.79 16.25
CA GLU A 54 -7.63 14.10 16.50
C GLU A 54 -6.69 14.56 15.35
N LEU A 55 -6.46 13.74 14.32
CA LEU A 55 -5.64 14.17 13.18
C LEU A 55 -6.36 15.28 12.42
N GLY A 56 -5.72 16.45 12.36
CA GLY A 56 -6.22 17.62 11.64
C GLY A 56 -5.16 18.27 10.76
N GLY A 57 -5.60 19.24 9.95
CA GLY A 57 -4.71 20.09 9.16
C GLY A 57 -3.72 19.34 8.28
N VAL A 58 -2.44 19.71 8.38
CA VAL A 58 -1.36 19.19 7.53
C VAL A 58 -1.09 17.70 7.78
N ASP A 59 -1.16 17.25 9.02
CA ASP A 59 -0.85 15.85 9.38
C ASP A 59 -1.90 14.89 8.81
N LEU A 60 -3.18 15.30 8.81
CA LEU A 60 -4.24 14.54 8.16
C LEU A 60 -4.03 14.46 6.65
N VAL A 61 -3.73 15.59 6.00
CA VAL A 61 -3.50 15.63 4.54
C VAL A 61 -2.28 14.78 4.16
N ALA A 62 -1.17 14.89 4.89
CA ALA A 62 0.03 14.09 4.64
C ALA A 62 -0.26 12.59 4.82
N SER A 63 -1.00 12.21 5.86
CA SER A 63 -1.39 10.82 6.12
C SER A 63 -2.28 10.26 5.01
N LEU A 64 -3.30 11.01 4.59
CA LEU A 64 -4.21 10.59 3.52
C LEU A 64 -3.50 10.53 2.17
N ALA A 65 -2.59 11.47 1.87
CA ALA A 65 -1.79 11.44 0.66
C ALA A 65 -0.88 10.20 0.63
N ALA A 66 -0.19 9.90 1.74
CA ALA A 66 0.62 8.69 1.84
C ALA A 66 -0.23 7.42 1.64
N LEU A 67 -1.39 7.31 2.28
CA LEU A 67 -2.30 6.18 2.10
C LEU A 67 -2.82 6.07 0.67
N LEU A 68 -3.16 7.20 0.03
CA LEU A 68 -3.60 7.25 -1.35
C LEU A 68 -2.51 6.77 -2.31
N THR A 69 -1.24 7.12 -2.06
CA THR A 69 -0.13 6.57 -2.88
C THR A 69 -0.04 5.05 -2.79
N GLY A 70 -0.25 4.49 -1.59
CA GLY A 70 -0.32 3.04 -1.37
C GLY A 70 -1.47 2.33 -2.08
N VAL A 71 -2.47 3.07 -2.56
CA VAL A 71 -3.56 2.53 -3.39
C VAL A 71 -3.27 2.76 -4.88
N VAL A 72 -2.95 4.00 -5.26
CA VAL A 72 -2.83 4.42 -6.66
C VAL A 72 -1.64 3.75 -7.34
N LEU A 73 -0.47 3.69 -6.69
CA LEU A 73 0.71 3.07 -7.30
C LEU A 73 0.51 1.58 -7.62
N PRO A 74 0.13 0.71 -6.67
CA PRO A 74 -0.05 -0.71 -6.99
C PRO A 74 -1.18 -0.96 -7.97
N ALA A 75 -2.27 -0.19 -7.93
CA ALA A 75 -3.33 -0.27 -8.93
C ALA A 75 -2.81 0.09 -10.33
N ALA A 76 -2.06 1.20 -10.46
CA ALA A 76 -1.48 1.62 -11.74
C ALA A 76 -0.48 0.58 -12.26
N LEU A 77 0.39 0.04 -11.41
CA LEU A 77 1.37 -0.99 -11.78
C LEU A 77 0.67 -2.29 -12.23
N LEU A 78 -0.40 -2.72 -11.56
CA LEU A 78 -1.21 -3.87 -11.98
C LEU A 78 -1.87 -3.65 -13.34
N VAL A 79 -2.43 -2.45 -13.59
CA VAL A 79 -3.03 -2.10 -14.88
C VAL A 79 -1.97 -2.10 -15.98
N LEU A 80 -0.80 -1.53 -15.73
CA LEU A 80 0.31 -1.50 -16.68
C LEU A 80 0.84 -2.91 -16.97
N ASP A 81 1.00 -3.78 -15.96
CA ASP A 81 1.40 -5.18 -16.19
C ASP A 81 0.36 -5.93 -17.03
N ARG A 82 -0.94 -5.70 -16.79
CA ARG A 82 -2.02 -6.30 -17.59
C ARG A 82 -2.03 -5.79 -19.03
N ARG A 83 -1.82 -4.49 -19.25
CA ARG A 83 -1.76 -3.90 -20.60
C ARG A 83 -0.58 -4.43 -21.42
N LYS A 84 0.56 -4.70 -20.79
CA LYS A 84 1.71 -5.36 -21.44
C LYS A 84 1.42 -6.80 -21.89
N ARG A 85 0.30 -7.39 -21.46
CA ARG A 85 -0.12 -8.76 -21.85
C ARG A 85 -1.16 -8.79 -22.97
N ALA A 86 -1.82 -7.67 -23.26
CA ALA A 86 -2.82 -7.53 -24.32
C ALA A 86 -2.15 -7.13 -25.63
#